data_AF-A0A1F5KHB7-F1
#
_entry.id   AF-A0A1F5KHB7-F1
#
_cell.length_a   1.000
_cell.length_b   1.000
_cell.length_c   1.000
_cell.angle_alpha   90.00
_cell.angle_beta   90.00
_cell.angle_gamma   90.00
#
_symmetry.space_group_name_H-M   'P 1'
#
loop_
_entity.id
_entity.type
_entity.pdbx_description
1 polymer ?
#
loop_
_entity_poly.entity_id
_entity_poly.type
_entity_poly.pdbx_seq_one_letter_code
_entity_poly.pdbx_strand_id
1 'polypeptide(L)'
;MGDETVHDVLDGAHRATAVNMLMEEGAGDGTLMANVFHGIGDRELFQERALAINSVASLKLPRIGIWCTNAWQQSPWANRGLKLHQVFELAAQSRPRLTQTGLNKDEGVALITWGRETASDIQEKPGMLAQIFRTVDYAAPDLVRNARTPDPGTDARSVITPYRLEAVVGSFRDLEFYAAQRGVMRVITEGGLRARETQALVQAAARVLRPGMQEDEVYNMVRGLNLGMIRAPRRARVPRTETSPANAHNAGLQAELAQTRNTLAQSQQRVESLQAEVGRLERGIEAQVAAAEARFTLGLARERGQRTAAENSVTRLAAQIAEFEKLLAAVITRQGDAGKDTKTQSTNGHTSKESPTNGTIKPPWWHDDIFRGERRVLDALFKEGIGVDATSQQLGLPVGRVGDFISAALIKQSRLMRRTA
;
A
#
# COMPACT_ATOMS: atom_id res chain seq x y z
N MET A 1 3.24 37.56 12.42
CA MET A 1 4.05 36.41 11.98
C MET A 1 3.21 35.69 10.95
N GLY A 2 3.60 35.75 9.68
CA GLY A 2 2.85 35.05 8.63
C GLY A 2 3.08 33.55 8.77
N ASP A 3 2.03 32.75 8.63
CA ASP A 3 2.14 31.29 8.60
C ASP A 3 2.99 30.89 7.39
N GLU A 4 4.23 30.50 7.67
CA GLU A 4 5.12 29.93 6.67
C GLU A 4 4.53 28.58 6.24
N THR A 5 4.03 28.52 5.00
CA THR A 5 3.45 27.30 4.45
C THR A 5 4.59 26.41 3.95
N VAL A 6 4.78 25.26 4.58
CA VAL A 6 5.79 24.27 4.18
C VAL A 6 5.17 23.30 3.18
N HIS A 7 5.83 23.10 2.04
CA HIS A 7 5.40 22.17 0.99
C HIS A 7 6.28 20.92 0.96
N ASP A 8 5.62 19.77 0.93
CA ASP A 8 6.25 18.46 0.78
C ASP A 8 6.50 18.15 -0.70
N VAL A 9 7.75 17.88 -1.08
CA VAL A 9 8.08 17.53 -2.48
C VAL A 9 7.63 16.09 -2.77
N LEU A 10 6.80 15.94 -3.81
CA LEU A 10 6.32 14.64 -4.32
C LEU A 10 7.31 14.03 -5.34
N ASP A 11 7.65 14.80 -6.37
CA ASP A 11 8.61 14.46 -7.41
C ASP A 11 9.47 15.68 -7.76
N GLY A 12 10.65 15.46 -8.35
CA GLY A 12 11.58 16.54 -8.70
C GLY A 12 12.51 16.94 -7.57
N ALA A 13 12.75 16.07 -6.57
CA ALA A 13 13.66 16.35 -5.45
C ALA A 13 15.06 16.81 -5.89
N HIS A 14 15.59 16.28 -7.00
CA HIS A 14 16.86 16.71 -7.58
C HIS A 14 16.84 18.17 -8.05
N ARG A 15 15.69 18.66 -8.55
CA ARG A 15 15.50 20.06 -8.94
C ARG A 15 15.43 20.97 -7.73
N ALA A 16 14.73 20.54 -6.67
CA ALA A 16 14.69 21.27 -5.41
C ALA A 16 16.09 21.40 -4.79
N THR A 17 16.87 20.32 -4.77
CA THR A 17 18.27 20.38 -4.31
C THR A 17 19.14 21.27 -5.19
N ALA A 18 19.00 21.19 -6.52
CA ALA A 18 19.76 22.04 -7.44
C ALA A 18 19.44 23.52 -7.25
N VAL A 19 18.18 23.89 -7.02
CA VAL A 19 17.80 25.27 -6.71
C VAL A 19 18.43 25.73 -5.40
N ASN A 20 18.40 24.92 -4.34
CA ASN A 20 19.07 25.28 -3.09
C ASN A 20 20.57 25.50 -3.27
N MET A 21 21.25 24.64 -4.05
CA MET A 21 22.67 24.83 -4.37
C MET A 21 22.92 26.13 -5.15
N LEU A 22 22.09 26.41 -6.16
CA LEU A 22 22.19 27.66 -6.94
C LEU A 22 21.89 28.90 -6.09
N MET A 23 21.02 28.80 -5.08
CA MET A 23 20.80 29.87 -4.11
C MET A 23 22.02 30.10 -3.23
N GLU A 24 22.62 29.04 -2.69
CA GLU A 24 23.84 29.11 -1.88
C GLU A 24 25.02 29.72 -2.66
N GLU A 25 25.09 29.45 -3.97
CA GLU A 25 26.07 30.00 -4.90
C GLU A 25 25.72 31.41 -5.42
N GLY A 26 24.56 31.97 -5.06
CA GLY A 26 24.10 33.29 -5.51
C GLY A 26 23.71 33.36 -6.99
N ALA A 27 23.48 32.22 -7.63
CA ALA A 27 23.23 32.06 -9.06
C ALA A 27 21.74 31.83 -9.42
N GLY A 28 20.81 31.94 -8.47
CA GLY A 28 19.38 31.72 -8.71
C GLY A 28 18.47 32.66 -7.90
N ASP A 29 17.25 32.86 -8.38
CA ASP A 29 16.20 33.61 -7.66
C ASP A 29 15.56 32.80 -6.51
N GLY A 30 15.96 31.53 -6.38
CA GLY A 30 15.47 30.63 -5.33
C GLY A 30 14.05 30.14 -5.51
N THR A 31 13.47 30.31 -6.69
CA THR A 31 12.11 29.90 -6.98
C THR A 31 12.06 28.65 -7.86
N LEU A 32 11.04 27.82 -7.64
CA LEU A 32 10.80 26.63 -8.44
C LEU A 32 9.31 26.57 -8.79
N MET A 33 9.00 26.42 -10.07
CA MET A 33 7.62 26.20 -10.50
C MET A 33 7.16 24.81 -10.08
N ALA A 34 6.13 24.77 -9.23
CA ALA A 34 5.58 23.53 -8.70
C ALA A 34 4.05 23.47 -8.88
N ASN A 35 3.53 22.27 -9.13
CA ASN A 35 2.10 22.00 -8.99
C ASN A 35 1.84 21.66 -7.53
N VAL A 36 0.98 22.44 -6.88
CA VAL A 36 0.62 22.25 -5.46
C VAL A 36 -0.72 21.55 -5.39
N PHE A 37 -0.75 20.42 -4.67
CA PHE A 37 -1.97 19.70 -4.36
C PHE A 37 -2.29 19.89 -2.88
N HIS A 38 -3.55 20.20 -2.57
CA HIS A 38 -4.03 20.41 -1.21
C HIS A 38 -4.96 19.27 -0.78
N GLY A 39 -5.04 19.02 0.52
CA GLY A 39 -5.98 18.04 1.09
C GLY A 39 -5.63 16.57 0.84
N ILE A 40 -4.41 16.28 0.39
CA ILE A 40 -3.91 14.91 0.21
C ILE A 40 -3.53 14.34 1.58
N GLY A 41 -4.12 13.21 1.96
CA GLY A 41 -3.69 12.46 3.16
C GLY A 41 -2.38 11.71 2.91
N ASP A 42 -1.59 11.40 3.94
CA ASP A 42 -0.26 10.80 3.72
C ASP A 42 -0.27 9.44 3.03
N ARG A 43 -1.39 8.70 3.07
CA ARG A 43 -1.55 7.48 2.26
C ARG A 43 -1.60 7.81 0.76
N GLU A 44 -2.42 8.78 0.37
CA GLU A 44 -2.48 9.23 -1.02
C GLU A 44 -1.15 9.88 -1.42
N LEU A 45 -0.55 10.67 -0.53
CA LEU A 45 0.79 11.25 -0.71
C LEU A 45 1.83 10.14 -0.96
N PHE A 46 1.77 9.05 -0.20
CA PHE A 46 2.62 7.89 -0.37
C PHE A 46 2.37 7.20 -1.72
N GLN A 47 1.13 7.03 -2.14
CA GLN A 47 0.79 6.41 -3.43
C GLN A 47 1.31 7.23 -4.61
N GLU A 48 1.12 8.56 -4.57
CA GLU A 48 1.71 9.48 -5.55
C GLU A 48 3.24 9.41 -5.52
N ARG A 49 3.83 9.36 -4.33
CA ARG A 49 5.27 9.15 -4.14
C ARG A 49 5.73 7.78 -4.61
N ALA A 50 4.90 6.74 -4.58
CA ALA A 50 5.28 5.39 -4.98
C ALA A 50 5.63 5.33 -6.48
N LEU A 51 4.93 6.11 -7.30
CA LEU A 51 5.31 6.33 -8.70
C LEU A 51 6.71 6.98 -8.80
N ALA A 52 6.98 7.97 -7.94
CA ALA A 52 8.28 8.63 -7.87
C ALA A 52 9.38 7.75 -7.24
N ILE A 53 9.08 6.71 -6.46
CA ILE A 53 10.09 5.81 -5.86
C ILE A 53 10.97 5.21 -6.96
N ASN A 54 10.37 4.83 -8.08
CA ASN A 54 11.05 4.17 -9.19
C ASN A 54 11.71 5.17 -10.17
N SER A 55 11.52 6.48 -10.00
CA SER A 55 12.10 7.48 -10.92
C SER A 55 13.61 7.62 -10.80
N VAL A 56 14.17 7.37 -9.60
CA VAL A 56 15.62 7.47 -9.34
C VAL A 56 16.09 6.25 -8.55
N ALA A 57 16.68 5.28 -9.25
CA ALA A 57 17.13 4.01 -8.66
C ALA A 57 18.11 4.20 -7.49
N SER A 58 18.96 5.23 -7.54
CA SER A 58 19.92 5.55 -6.49
C SER A 58 19.27 5.99 -5.18
N LEU A 59 18.03 6.49 -5.20
CA LEU A 59 17.27 6.96 -4.04
C LEU A 59 16.17 5.99 -3.60
N LYS A 60 16.09 4.81 -4.21
CA LYS A 60 14.98 3.87 -3.99
C LYS A 60 14.85 3.44 -2.52
N LEU A 61 15.93 2.99 -1.89
CA LEU A 61 15.91 2.56 -0.48
C LEU A 61 15.49 3.67 0.49
N PRO A 62 16.10 4.88 0.48
CA PRO A 62 15.68 5.94 1.39
C PRO A 62 14.23 6.37 1.16
N ARG A 63 13.77 6.44 -0.10
CA ARG A 63 12.38 6.77 -0.43
C ARG A 63 11.40 5.73 0.10
N ILE A 64 11.64 4.44 -0.19
CA ILE A 64 10.82 3.33 0.35
C ILE A 64 10.83 3.37 1.88
N GLY A 65 12.03 3.44 2.48
CA GLY A 65 12.21 3.40 3.92
C GLY A 65 11.49 4.53 4.64
N ILE A 66 11.66 5.77 4.20
CA ILE A 66 11.08 6.94 4.88
C ILE A 66 9.59 7.05 4.60
N TRP A 67 9.20 7.05 3.33
CA TRP A 67 7.82 7.34 2.95
C TRP A 67 6.87 6.23 3.37
N CYS A 68 7.25 4.97 3.21
CA CYS A 68 6.39 3.85 3.62
C CYS A 68 6.33 3.72 5.15
N THR A 69 7.39 4.07 5.88
CA THR A 69 7.35 4.09 7.35
C THR A 69 6.40 5.17 7.86
N ASN A 70 6.40 6.35 7.24
CA ASN A 70 5.45 7.41 7.58
C ASN A 70 4.00 6.98 7.29
N ALA A 71 3.74 6.40 6.12
CA ALA A 71 2.42 5.86 5.78
C ALA A 71 2.00 4.75 6.76
N TRP A 72 2.94 3.88 7.17
CA TRP A 72 2.69 2.84 8.16
C TRP A 72 2.30 3.42 9.52
N GLN A 73 3.02 4.43 10.01
CA GLN A 73 2.78 5.07 11.32
C GLN A 73 1.36 5.64 11.47
N GLN A 74 0.71 5.98 10.36
CA GLN A 74 -0.66 6.48 10.33
C GLN A 74 -1.71 5.39 10.11
N SER A 75 -1.27 4.18 9.80
CA SER A 75 -2.17 3.06 9.67
C SER A 75 -2.78 2.68 11.03
N PRO A 76 -3.98 2.08 11.05
CA PRO A 76 -4.58 1.57 12.30
C PRO A 76 -3.74 0.51 13.02
N TRP A 77 -2.74 -0.08 12.34
CA TRP A 77 -1.96 -1.20 12.83
C TRP A 77 -0.61 -0.81 13.43
N ALA A 78 -0.09 0.40 13.19
CA ALA A 78 1.21 0.82 13.74
C ALA A 78 1.27 0.72 15.26
N ASN A 79 0.17 1.05 15.94
CA ASN A 79 0.06 1.00 17.39
C ASN A 79 -0.16 -0.42 17.96
N ARG A 80 -0.17 -1.46 17.10
CA ARG A 80 -0.35 -2.87 17.52
C ARG A 80 0.97 -3.60 17.78
N GLY A 81 2.11 -2.90 17.76
CA GLY A 81 3.43 -3.48 18.01
C GLY A 81 3.99 -4.32 16.86
N LEU A 82 3.34 -4.31 15.70
CA LEU A 82 3.84 -4.93 14.48
C LEU A 82 4.86 -4.01 13.81
N LYS A 83 5.98 -4.58 13.39
CA LYS A 83 6.97 -3.88 12.58
C LYS A 83 6.64 -4.02 11.10
N LEU A 84 7.04 -3.03 10.31
CA LEU A 84 6.68 -2.96 8.90
C LEU A 84 7.23 -4.17 8.12
N HIS A 85 8.44 -4.64 8.42
CA HIS A 85 8.96 -5.85 7.78
C HIS A 85 8.08 -7.09 8.02
N GLN A 86 7.49 -7.24 9.21
CA GLN A 86 6.63 -8.38 9.55
C GLN A 86 5.34 -8.37 8.73
N VAL A 87 4.80 -7.18 8.45
CA VAL A 87 3.64 -7.00 7.57
C VAL A 87 3.94 -7.52 6.17
N PHE A 88 5.09 -7.14 5.61
CA PHE A 88 5.50 -7.59 4.28
C PHE A 88 5.89 -9.08 4.24
N GLU A 89 6.44 -9.63 5.33
CA GLU A 89 6.65 -11.08 5.47
C GLU A 89 5.34 -11.86 5.42
N LEU A 90 4.29 -11.38 6.11
CA LEU A 90 2.95 -11.97 6.04
C LEU A 90 2.35 -11.81 4.64
N ALA A 91 2.47 -10.63 4.03
CA ALA A 91 1.96 -10.36 2.70
C ALA A 91 2.60 -11.24 1.60
N ALA A 92 3.87 -11.63 1.78
CA ALA A 92 4.61 -12.52 0.90
C ALA A 92 4.17 -13.99 0.98
N GLN A 93 3.50 -14.40 2.06
CA GLN A 93 3.06 -15.78 2.25
C GLN A 93 1.75 -16.07 1.49
N SER A 94 1.66 -17.22 0.85
CA SER A 94 0.40 -17.70 0.23
C SER A 94 -0.64 -18.10 1.27
N ARG A 95 -0.20 -18.55 2.45
CA ARG A 95 -1.04 -18.96 3.59
C ARG A 95 -0.50 -18.35 4.89
N PRO A 96 -0.74 -17.05 5.13
CA PRO A 96 -0.18 -16.36 6.28
C PRO A 96 -0.76 -16.88 7.60
N ARG A 97 0.13 -17.13 8.56
CA ARG A 97 -0.26 -17.53 9.92
C ARG A 97 -0.43 -16.29 10.79
N LEU A 98 -1.67 -15.91 11.04
CA LEU A 98 -2.02 -14.71 11.82
C LEU A 98 -1.90 -14.90 13.34
N THR A 99 -1.71 -16.13 13.83
CA THR A 99 -1.75 -16.49 15.25
C THR A 99 -0.77 -15.72 16.13
N GLN A 100 0.33 -15.22 15.57
CA GLN A 100 1.36 -14.48 16.31
C GLN A 100 1.17 -12.96 16.29
N THR A 101 0.19 -12.44 15.55
CA THR A 101 0.01 -11.00 15.35
C THR A 101 -0.90 -10.33 16.38
N GLY A 102 -1.66 -11.12 17.15
CA GLY A 102 -2.69 -10.58 18.06
C GLY A 102 -3.88 -9.93 17.33
N LEU A 103 -3.95 -10.03 16.01
CA LEU A 103 -5.04 -9.51 15.20
C LEU A 103 -6.16 -10.55 15.05
N ASN A 104 -7.39 -10.09 14.98
CA ASN A 104 -8.48 -10.96 14.56
C ASN A 104 -8.37 -11.29 13.06
N LYS A 105 -9.19 -12.23 12.58
CA LYS A 105 -9.13 -12.71 11.19
C LYS A 105 -9.31 -11.57 10.17
N ASP A 106 -10.29 -10.69 10.40
CA ASP A 106 -10.63 -9.62 9.46
C ASP A 106 -9.55 -8.53 9.46
N GLU A 107 -9.04 -8.16 10.63
CA GLU A 107 -7.91 -7.24 10.80
C GLU A 107 -6.65 -7.78 10.12
N GLY A 108 -6.36 -9.07 10.29
CA GLY A 108 -5.21 -9.71 9.67
C GLY A 108 -5.32 -9.76 8.15
N VAL A 109 -6.50 -10.07 7.61
CA VAL A 109 -6.76 -10.01 6.16
C VAL A 109 -6.58 -8.58 5.64
N ALA A 110 -7.11 -7.57 6.35
CA ALA A 110 -6.95 -6.17 5.97
C ALA A 110 -5.48 -5.74 5.99
N LEU A 111 -4.70 -6.15 7.01
CA LEU A 111 -3.26 -5.89 7.10
C LEU A 111 -2.49 -6.51 5.92
N ILE A 112 -2.77 -7.79 5.61
CA ILE A 112 -2.13 -8.48 4.49
C ILE A 112 -2.48 -7.81 3.16
N THR A 113 -3.74 -7.40 3.01
CA THR A 113 -4.23 -6.70 1.82
C THR A 113 -3.51 -5.36 1.68
N TRP A 114 -3.42 -4.58 2.75
CA TRP A 114 -2.65 -3.34 2.78
C TRP A 114 -1.20 -3.54 2.37
N GLY A 115 -0.52 -4.56 2.91
CA GLY A 115 0.86 -4.86 2.53
C GLY A 115 1.02 -5.26 1.06
N ARG A 116 0.06 -5.98 0.48
CA ARG A 116 0.07 -6.37 -0.95
C ARG A 116 -0.25 -5.20 -1.87
N GLU A 117 -1.23 -4.37 -1.53
CA GLU A 117 -1.55 -3.13 -2.25
C GLU A 117 -0.34 -2.19 -2.25
N THR A 118 0.23 -1.93 -1.06
CA THR A 118 1.43 -1.10 -0.91
C THR A 118 2.59 -1.64 -1.75
N ALA A 119 2.80 -2.96 -1.76
CA ALA A 119 3.83 -3.57 -2.59
C ALA A 119 3.56 -3.38 -4.10
N SER A 120 2.30 -3.52 -4.51
CA SER A 120 1.85 -3.27 -5.87
C SER A 120 2.05 -1.82 -6.29
N ASP A 121 1.72 -0.85 -5.43
CA ASP A 121 1.88 0.58 -5.68
C ASP A 121 3.36 0.95 -5.88
N ILE A 122 4.26 0.34 -5.10
CA ILE A 122 5.72 0.50 -5.26
C ILE A 122 6.26 -0.28 -6.48
N GLN A 123 5.47 -1.18 -7.05
CA GLN A 123 5.87 -2.13 -8.10
C GLN A 123 6.99 -3.08 -7.64
N GLU A 124 6.89 -3.57 -6.40
CA GLU A 124 7.86 -4.47 -5.79
C GLU A 124 7.19 -5.73 -5.23
N LYS A 125 7.98 -6.80 -5.08
CA LYS A 125 7.49 -8.02 -4.44
C LYS A 125 7.42 -7.82 -2.92
N PRO A 126 6.36 -8.26 -2.23
CA PRO A 126 6.29 -8.16 -0.77
C PRO A 126 7.51 -8.75 -0.06
N GLY A 127 8.05 -9.88 -0.54
CA GLY A 127 9.25 -10.49 0.03
C GLY A 127 10.52 -9.63 -0.11
N MET A 128 10.64 -8.84 -1.18
CA MET A 128 11.75 -7.90 -1.34
C MET A 128 11.60 -6.71 -0.38
N LEU A 129 10.39 -6.18 -0.26
CA LEU A 129 10.09 -5.11 0.70
C LEU A 129 10.30 -5.58 2.15
N ALA A 130 9.93 -6.81 2.49
CA ALA A 130 10.22 -7.40 3.78
C ALA A 130 11.72 -7.35 4.12
N GLN A 131 12.59 -7.66 3.15
CA GLN A 131 14.04 -7.59 3.36
C GLN A 131 14.53 -6.14 3.53
N ILE A 132 14.02 -5.22 2.70
CA ILE A 132 14.33 -3.78 2.79
C ILE A 132 13.93 -3.24 4.17
N PHE A 133 12.68 -3.47 4.59
CA PHE A 133 12.18 -2.99 5.87
C PHE A 133 12.84 -3.67 7.06
N ARG A 134 13.30 -4.92 6.92
CA ARG A 134 14.13 -5.54 7.95
C ARG A 134 15.42 -4.76 8.16
N THR A 135 15.99 -4.18 7.10
CA THR A 135 17.15 -3.28 7.28
C THR A 135 16.71 -1.93 7.83
N VAL A 136 15.67 -1.31 7.27
CA VAL A 136 15.20 0.03 7.68
C VAL A 136 14.75 0.07 9.15
N ASP A 137 14.00 -0.92 9.62
CA ASP A 137 13.44 -0.98 10.98
C ASP A 137 14.50 -1.05 12.09
N TYR A 138 15.73 -1.44 11.75
CA TYR A 138 16.85 -1.59 12.69
C TYR A 138 18.04 -0.66 12.38
N ALA A 139 18.01 0.05 11.26
CA ALA A 139 19.09 0.95 10.86
C ALA A 139 19.00 2.30 11.59
N ALA A 140 20.16 2.93 11.83
CA ALA A 140 20.22 4.32 12.21
C ALA A 140 19.58 5.21 11.11
N PRO A 141 18.65 6.12 11.42
CA PRO A 141 17.86 6.84 10.42
C PRO A 141 18.67 7.65 9.39
N ASP A 142 19.81 8.21 9.82
CA ASP A 142 20.74 8.93 8.96
C ASP A 142 21.43 8.02 7.94
N LEU A 143 21.77 6.78 8.31
CA LEU A 143 22.35 5.81 7.39
C LEU A 143 21.35 5.39 6.31
N VAL A 144 20.07 5.23 6.66
CA VAL A 144 18.99 4.98 5.69
C VAL A 144 18.88 6.16 4.72
N ARG A 145 18.82 7.40 5.24
CA ARG A 145 18.74 8.63 4.43
C ARG A 145 19.91 8.79 3.48
N ASN A 146 21.10 8.30 3.83
CA ASN A 146 22.32 8.43 3.04
C ASN A 146 22.62 7.21 2.17
N ALA A 147 21.86 6.12 2.29
CA ALA A 147 22.07 4.94 1.47
C ALA A 147 21.72 5.21 0.00
N ARG A 148 22.64 4.88 -0.92
CA ARG A 148 22.47 5.06 -2.36
C ARG A 148 22.83 3.80 -3.13
N THR A 149 22.09 3.53 -4.20
CA THR A 149 22.55 2.60 -5.23
C THR A 149 23.46 3.38 -6.18
N PRO A 150 24.75 3.05 -6.30
CA PRO A 150 25.66 3.78 -7.17
C PRO A 150 25.28 3.59 -8.63
N ASP A 151 25.33 4.68 -9.40
CA ASP A 151 25.08 4.61 -10.85
C ASP A 151 26.23 3.88 -11.55
N PRO A 152 25.97 3.24 -12.71
CA PRO A 152 27.02 2.64 -13.52
C PRO A 152 28.16 3.62 -13.78
N GLY A 153 29.39 3.25 -13.40
CA GLY A 153 30.59 4.08 -13.57
C GLY A 153 30.95 4.96 -12.36
N THR A 154 30.08 5.08 -11.36
CA THR A 154 30.41 5.76 -10.10
C THR A 154 31.21 4.84 -9.18
N ASP A 155 32.23 5.36 -8.49
CA ASP A 155 32.96 4.57 -7.50
C ASP A 155 32.07 4.27 -6.29
N ALA A 156 31.48 3.08 -6.29
CA ALA A 156 30.65 2.55 -5.21
C ALA A 156 31.39 2.45 -3.86
N ARG A 157 32.71 2.65 -3.83
CA ARG A 157 33.54 2.36 -2.67
C ARG A 157 33.34 3.34 -1.52
N SER A 158 33.11 4.61 -1.78
CA SER A 158 32.92 5.65 -0.74
C SER A 158 31.45 5.84 -0.32
N VAL A 159 30.52 5.14 -0.96
CA VAL A 159 29.08 5.37 -0.78
C VAL A 159 28.45 4.32 0.15
N ILE A 160 27.52 4.74 1.00
CA ILE A 160 26.70 3.79 1.78
C ILE A 160 25.76 3.09 0.81
N THR A 161 25.99 1.83 0.49
CA THR A 161 25.08 1.07 -0.39
C THR A 161 24.07 0.29 0.44
N PRO A 162 22.86 -0.01 -0.11
CA PRO A 162 21.87 -0.88 0.55
C PRO A 162 22.47 -2.18 1.11
N TYR A 163 23.33 -2.83 0.32
CA TYR A 163 24.00 -4.08 0.72
C TYR A 163 24.94 -3.89 1.92
N ARG A 164 25.71 -2.80 1.95
CA ARG A 164 26.62 -2.51 3.07
C ARG A 164 25.82 -2.19 4.33
N LEU A 165 24.75 -1.41 4.18
CA LEU A 165 23.84 -1.08 5.28
C LEU A 165 23.22 -2.35 5.86
N GLU A 166 22.68 -3.22 5.01
CA GLU A 166 22.13 -4.52 5.40
C GLU A 166 23.16 -5.38 6.14
N ALA A 167 24.40 -5.45 5.66
CA ALA A 167 25.46 -6.21 6.32
C ALA A 167 25.72 -5.70 7.75
N VAL A 168 25.87 -4.38 7.92
CA VAL A 168 26.11 -3.75 9.23
C VAL A 168 24.91 -3.96 10.15
N VAL A 169 23.71 -3.60 9.71
CA VAL A 169 22.47 -3.72 10.49
C VAL A 169 22.19 -5.17 10.86
N GLY A 170 22.50 -6.11 9.96
CA GLY A 170 22.34 -7.54 10.20
C GLY A 170 23.06 -8.03 11.45
N SER A 171 24.21 -7.45 11.79
CA SER A 171 25.01 -7.78 12.98
C SER A 171 24.74 -6.88 14.19
N PHE A 172 24.10 -5.72 13.99
CA PHE A 172 23.92 -4.68 15.00
C PHE A 172 22.46 -4.19 15.01
N ARG A 173 21.52 -5.02 15.48
CA ARG A 173 20.08 -4.80 15.26
C ARG A 173 19.38 -3.89 16.29
N ASP A 174 19.99 -3.60 17.42
CA ASP A 174 19.34 -2.82 18.48
C ASP A 174 19.64 -1.33 18.41
N LEU A 175 18.75 -0.51 18.97
CA LEU A 175 18.90 0.95 19.03
C LEU A 175 20.20 1.38 19.73
N GLU A 176 20.62 0.60 20.73
CA GLU A 176 21.87 0.81 21.48
C GLU A 176 23.13 0.63 20.61
N PHE A 177 22.98 0.08 19.40
CA PHE A 177 24.07 -0.08 18.44
C PHE A 177 24.06 0.99 17.34
N TYR A 178 23.22 2.02 17.37
CA TYR A 178 23.24 3.05 16.32
C TYR A 178 24.61 3.72 16.16
N ALA A 179 25.30 4.03 17.26
CA ALA A 179 26.68 4.53 17.22
C ALA A 179 27.65 3.49 16.61
N ALA A 180 27.45 2.20 16.92
CA ALA A 180 28.24 1.12 16.33
C ALA A 180 28.03 1.01 14.82
N GLN A 181 26.78 1.12 14.35
CA GLN A 181 26.47 1.10 12.92
C GLN A 181 27.17 2.25 12.19
N ARG A 182 27.13 3.48 12.73
CA ARG A 182 27.79 4.65 12.12
C ARG A 182 29.30 4.50 12.08
N GLY A 183 29.92 4.14 13.21
CA GLY A 183 31.38 3.96 13.30
C GLY A 183 31.89 2.87 12.34
N VAL A 184 31.21 1.72 12.26
CA VAL A 184 31.55 0.65 11.32
C VAL A 184 31.34 1.09 9.86
N MET A 185 30.22 1.76 9.56
CA MET A 185 29.94 2.25 8.21
C MET A 185 30.97 3.29 7.75
N ARG A 186 31.45 4.15 8.67
CA ARG A 186 32.52 5.11 8.41
C ARG A 186 33.82 4.41 8.00
N VAL A 187 34.23 3.36 8.72
CA VAL A 187 35.42 2.57 8.32
C VAL A 187 35.22 1.90 6.95
N ILE A 188 34.02 1.37 6.66
CA ILE A 188 33.71 0.73 5.37
C ILE A 188 33.85 1.73 4.21
N THR A 189 33.29 2.93 4.37
CA THR A 189 33.23 3.97 3.34
C THR A 189 34.59 4.64 3.14
N GLU A 190 35.27 5.06 4.21
CA GLU A 190 36.64 5.63 4.15
C GLU A 190 37.65 4.61 3.61
N GLY A 191 37.54 3.34 4.01
CA GLY A 191 38.41 2.26 3.54
C GLY A 191 38.09 1.74 2.15
N GLY A 192 36.97 2.17 1.55
CA GLY A 192 36.53 1.73 0.24
C GLY A 192 36.26 0.23 0.13
N LEU A 193 35.75 -0.41 1.20
CA LEU A 193 35.72 -1.87 1.34
C LEU A 193 34.67 -2.53 0.43
N ARG A 194 35.07 -3.59 -0.30
CA ARG A 194 34.15 -4.37 -1.15
C ARG A 194 33.20 -5.23 -0.32
N ALA A 195 32.22 -5.86 -0.98
CA ALA A 195 31.22 -6.71 -0.32
C ALA A 195 31.82 -7.76 0.64
N ARG A 196 32.85 -8.51 0.19
CA ARG A 196 33.52 -9.53 1.03
C ARG A 196 34.28 -8.92 2.21
N GLU A 197 34.99 -7.81 1.97
CA GLU A 197 35.74 -7.10 3.01
C GLU A 197 34.79 -6.47 4.05
N THR A 198 33.65 -5.94 3.59
CA THR A 198 32.58 -5.42 4.44
C THR A 198 32.05 -6.51 5.36
N GLN A 199 31.67 -7.67 4.83
CA GLN A 199 31.17 -8.79 5.62
C GLN A 199 32.20 -9.25 6.67
N ALA A 200 33.46 -9.38 6.27
CA ALA A 200 34.52 -9.82 7.17
C ALA A 200 34.84 -8.78 8.27
N LEU A 201 34.86 -7.48 7.93
CA LEU A 201 35.02 -6.41 8.92
C LEU A 201 33.85 -6.41 9.91
N VAL A 202 32.60 -6.49 9.42
CA VAL A 202 31.41 -6.52 10.26
C VAL A 202 31.44 -7.72 11.23
N GLN A 203 31.81 -8.90 10.74
CA GLN A 203 31.96 -10.10 11.58
C GLN A 203 33.06 -9.94 12.65
N ALA A 204 34.17 -9.29 12.32
CA ALA A 204 35.24 -9.01 13.27
C ALA A 204 34.79 -7.96 14.31
N ALA A 205 34.15 -6.87 13.86
CA ALA A 205 33.61 -5.82 14.70
C ALA A 205 32.56 -6.36 15.69
N ALA A 206 31.68 -7.25 15.25
CA ALA A 206 30.64 -7.86 16.09
C ALA A 206 31.20 -8.63 17.31
N ARG A 207 32.46 -9.05 17.28
CA ARG A 207 33.12 -9.74 18.42
C ARG A 207 33.57 -8.77 19.50
N VAL A 208 33.97 -7.56 19.12
CA VAL A 208 34.62 -6.58 20.01
C VAL A 208 33.67 -5.47 20.45
N LEU A 209 32.72 -5.09 19.62
CA LEU A 209 31.79 -4.01 19.93
C LEU A 209 30.73 -4.44 20.96
N ARG A 210 30.26 -3.47 21.74
CA ARG A 210 29.25 -3.62 22.79
C ARG A 210 28.16 -2.55 22.64
N PRO A 211 26.94 -2.82 23.11
CA PRO A 211 25.89 -1.79 23.14
C PRO A 211 26.34 -0.56 23.94
N GLY A 212 25.94 0.64 23.51
CA GLY A 212 26.20 1.89 24.22
C GLY A 212 27.58 2.54 23.98
N MET A 213 28.47 1.91 23.21
CA MET A 213 29.74 2.53 22.80
C MET A 213 29.50 3.78 21.96
N GLN A 214 30.37 4.79 22.10
CA GLN A 214 30.29 6.01 21.31
C GLN A 214 30.84 5.82 19.89
N GLU A 215 30.37 6.61 18.93
CA GLU A 215 30.71 6.45 17.52
C GLU A 215 32.23 6.52 17.26
N ASP A 216 32.92 7.52 17.83
CA ASP A 216 34.38 7.68 17.66
C ASP A 216 35.17 6.55 18.30
N GLU A 217 34.69 6.01 19.43
CA GLU A 217 35.29 4.85 20.09
C GLU A 217 35.17 3.62 19.19
N VAL A 218 33.98 3.37 18.65
CA VAL A 218 33.73 2.29 17.68
C VAL A 218 34.64 2.46 16.47
N TYR A 219 34.69 3.66 15.88
CA TYR A 219 35.50 3.95 14.70
C TYR A 219 36.97 3.61 14.95
N ASN A 220 37.55 4.10 16.05
CA ASN A 220 38.96 3.87 16.40
C ASN A 220 39.24 2.37 16.63
N MET A 221 38.33 1.68 17.33
CA MET A 221 38.48 0.25 17.61
C MET A 221 38.40 -0.59 16.32
N VAL A 222 37.40 -0.31 15.47
CA VAL A 222 37.19 -1.04 14.21
C VAL A 222 38.29 -0.75 13.21
N ARG A 223 38.77 0.50 13.12
CA ARG A 223 39.91 0.88 12.28
C ARG A 223 41.21 0.19 12.71
N GLY A 224 41.37 -0.06 14.01
CA GLY A 224 42.50 -0.81 14.58
C GLY A 224 42.45 -2.32 14.30
N LEU A 225 41.31 -2.87 13.86
CA LEU A 225 41.24 -4.26 13.43
C LEU A 225 42.08 -4.43 12.16
N ASN A 226 43.07 -5.33 12.21
CA ASN A 226 44.02 -5.52 11.12
C ASN A 226 43.34 -6.04 9.85
N LEU A 227 42.90 -5.11 8.99
CA LEU A 227 42.28 -5.38 7.70
C LEU A 227 43.20 -6.14 6.73
N GLY A 228 44.52 -6.14 6.98
CA GLY A 228 45.52 -6.89 6.22
C GLY A 228 45.32 -8.40 6.26
N MET A 229 44.71 -8.93 7.34
CA MET A 229 44.32 -10.34 7.45
C MET A 229 43.00 -10.66 6.73
N ILE A 230 42.18 -9.64 6.45
CA ILE A 230 40.86 -9.76 5.84
C ILE A 230 40.92 -9.59 4.31
N ARG A 231 41.91 -8.85 3.81
CA ARG A 231 42.21 -8.77 2.38
C ARG A 231 42.78 -10.10 1.92
N ALA A 232 41.92 -10.94 1.33
CA ALA A 232 42.36 -12.14 0.63
C ALA A 232 43.55 -11.78 -0.29
N PRO A 233 44.65 -12.53 -0.24
CA PRO A 233 45.85 -12.18 -0.99
C PRO A 233 45.46 -11.99 -2.45
N ARG A 234 45.77 -10.80 -3.01
CA ARG A 234 45.73 -10.58 -4.45
C ARG A 234 46.55 -11.72 -5.05
N ARG A 235 45.90 -12.67 -5.74
CA ARG A 235 46.60 -13.74 -6.45
C ARG A 235 47.62 -13.05 -7.36
N ALA A 236 48.90 -13.15 -6.99
CA ALA A 236 49.99 -12.69 -7.82
C ALA A 236 49.85 -13.42 -9.16
N ARG A 237 49.79 -12.65 -10.24
CA ARG A 237 49.77 -13.19 -11.60
C ARG A 237 51.13 -13.88 -11.79
N VAL A 238 51.15 -15.22 -11.68
CA VAL A 238 52.36 -16.02 -11.76
C VAL A 238 53.01 -15.79 -13.13
N PRO A 239 54.31 -15.43 -13.21
CA PRO A 239 55.03 -15.36 -14.47
C PRO A 239 55.10 -16.76 -15.09
N ARG A 240 54.66 -16.88 -16.33
CA ARG A 240 54.58 -18.14 -17.07
C ARG A 240 56.00 -18.55 -17.45
N THR A 241 56.60 -19.47 -16.68
CA THR A 241 57.83 -20.16 -17.09
C THR A 241 57.50 -21.30 -18.03
N GLU A 242 58.14 -21.25 -19.20
CA GLU A 242 58.01 -22.22 -20.28
C GLU A 242 58.76 -23.51 -19.93
N THR A 243 58.05 -24.50 -19.39
CA THR A 243 58.44 -25.90 -19.50
C THR A 243 57.24 -26.71 -19.97
N SER A 244 57.38 -27.29 -21.16
CA SER A 244 56.34 -27.96 -21.95
C SER A 244 55.38 -28.86 -21.15
N PRO A 245 54.12 -28.43 -20.93
CA PRO A 245 53.03 -29.22 -20.36
C PRO A 245 51.87 -29.39 -21.37
N ALA A 246 52.13 -29.17 -22.66
CA ALA A 246 51.09 -28.97 -23.68
C ALA A 246 50.14 -30.18 -23.81
N ASN A 247 50.64 -31.40 -23.62
CA ASN A 247 49.83 -32.61 -23.76
C ASN A 247 48.95 -32.90 -22.54
N ALA A 248 49.42 -32.62 -21.31
CA ALA A 248 48.63 -32.80 -20.10
C ALA A 248 47.58 -31.69 -19.92
N HIS A 249 47.93 -30.45 -20.30
CA HIS A 249 47.00 -29.32 -20.26
C HIS A 249 45.86 -29.47 -21.28
N ASN A 250 46.16 -29.95 -22.49
CA ASN A 250 45.13 -30.23 -23.49
C ASN A 250 44.19 -31.37 -23.07
N ALA A 251 44.68 -32.42 -22.41
CA ALA A 251 43.83 -33.49 -21.87
C ALA A 251 42.90 -32.98 -20.76
N GLY A 252 43.40 -32.12 -19.86
CA GLY A 252 42.59 -31.47 -18.83
C GLY A 252 41.50 -30.56 -19.40
N LEU A 253 41.84 -29.74 -20.40
CA LEU A 253 40.88 -28.87 -21.08
C LEU A 253 39.80 -29.67 -21.83
N GLN A 254 40.15 -30.81 -22.43
CA GLN A 254 39.16 -31.69 -23.09
C GLN A 254 38.21 -32.34 -22.07
N ALA A 255 38.71 -32.75 -20.90
CA ALA A 255 37.87 -33.28 -19.83
C ALA A 255 36.92 -32.20 -19.27
N GLU A 256 37.41 -30.98 -19.08
CA GLU A 256 36.60 -29.84 -18.62
C GLU A 256 35.55 -29.43 -19.67
N LEU A 257 35.89 -29.45 -20.97
CA LEU A 257 34.94 -29.24 -22.05
C LEU A 257 33.87 -30.34 -22.13
N ALA A 258 34.23 -31.60 -21.88
CA ALA A 258 33.26 -32.69 -21.81
C ALA A 258 32.31 -32.54 -20.61
N GLN A 259 32.84 -32.15 -19.45
CA GLN A 259 32.04 -31.90 -18.25
C GLN A 259 31.07 -30.74 -18.46
N THR A 260 31.54 -29.62 -19.01
CA THR A 260 30.68 -28.46 -19.30
C THR A 260 29.60 -28.76 -20.33
N ARG A 261 29.90 -29.55 -21.37
CA ARG A 261 28.87 -30.03 -22.32
C ARG A 261 27.81 -30.91 -21.65
N ASN A 262 28.21 -31.81 -20.76
CA ASN A 262 27.26 -32.63 -20.01
C ASN A 262 26.39 -31.78 -19.08
N THR A 263 26.97 -30.81 -18.38
CA THR A 263 26.21 -29.87 -17.54
C THR A 263 25.23 -29.03 -18.38
N LEU A 264 25.66 -28.57 -19.56
CA LEU A 264 24.79 -27.83 -20.48
C LEU A 264 23.62 -28.70 -20.96
N ALA A 265 23.88 -29.94 -21.40
CA ALA A 265 22.84 -30.88 -21.83
C ALA A 265 21.83 -31.18 -20.70
N GLN A 266 22.30 -31.39 -19.47
CA GLN A 266 21.43 -31.56 -18.30
C GLN A 266 20.59 -30.30 -18.01
N SER A 267 21.18 -29.12 -18.18
CA SER A 267 20.45 -27.86 -18.00
C SER A 267 19.37 -27.66 -19.07
N GLN A 268 19.65 -28.02 -20.32
CA GLN A 268 18.68 -27.96 -21.43
C GLN A 268 17.51 -28.92 -21.19
N GLN A 269 17.79 -30.17 -20.81
CA GLN A 269 16.75 -31.14 -20.47
C GLN A 269 15.89 -30.67 -19.28
N ARG A 270 16.50 -30.00 -18.29
CA ARG A 270 15.76 -29.42 -17.17
C ARG A 270 14.87 -28.26 -17.62
N VAL A 271 15.32 -27.42 -18.54
CA VAL A 271 14.51 -26.32 -19.10
C VAL A 271 13.32 -26.88 -19.89
N GLU A 272 13.51 -27.89 -20.72
CA GLU A 272 12.42 -28.54 -21.47
C GLU A 272 11.37 -29.17 -20.53
N SER A 273 11.83 -29.84 -19.48
CA SER A 273 10.93 -30.42 -18.45
C SER A 273 10.12 -29.33 -17.74
N LEU A 274 10.75 -28.22 -17.35
CA LEU A 274 10.07 -27.08 -16.73
C LEU A 274 9.09 -26.40 -17.69
N GLN A 275 9.42 -26.27 -18.97
CA GLN A 275 8.51 -25.72 -19.98
C GLN A 275 7.28 -26.61 -20.16
N ALA A 276 7.45 -27.94 -20.17
CA ALA A 276 6.34 -28.87 -20.23
C ALA A 276 5.44 -28.77 -18.98
N GLU A 277 6.03 -28.60 -17.79
CA GLU A 277 5.29 -28.40 -16.54
C GLU A 277 4.51 -27.08 -16.52
N VAL A 278 5.12 -25.98 -16.97
CA VAL A 278 4.45 -24.67 -17.13
C VAL A 278 3.26 -24.80 -18.06
N GLY A 279 3.42 -25.40 -19.24
CA GLY A 279 2.31 -25.59 -20.18
C GLY A 279 1.19 -26.48 -19.63
N ARG A 280 1.50 -27.44 -18.74
CA ARG A 280 0.48 -28.22 -18.03
C ARG A 280 -0.29 -27.36 -17.02
N LEU A 281 0.41 -26.50 -16.27
CA LEU A 281 -0.21 -25.60 -15.30
C LEU A 281 -1.08 -24.54 -15.97
N GLU A 282 -0.64 -23.97 -17.09
CA GLU A 282 -1.42 -23.00 -17.88
C GLU A 282 -2.76 -23.59 -18.33
N ARG A 283 -2.74 -24.79 -18.93
CA ARG A 283 -3.98 -25.51 -19.30
C ARG A 283 -4.88 -25.81 -18.10
N GLY A 284 -4.28 -26.08 -16.94
CA GLY A 284 -5.01 -26.30 -15.69
C GLY A 284 -5.72 -25.04 -15.20
N ILE A 285 -5.05 -23.89 -15.30
CA ILE A 285 -5.61 -22.58 -14.93
C ILE A 285 -6.73 -22.19 -15.91
N GLU A 286 -6.51 -22.33 -17.21
CA GLU A 286 -7.53 -22.06 -18.24
C GLU A 286 -8.81 -22.88 -18.00
N ALA A 287 -8.68 -24.18 -17.69
CA ALA A 287 -9.81 -25.03 -17.35
C ALA A 287 -10.54 -24.59 -16.07
N GLN A 288 -9.81 -24.11 -15.05
CA GLN A 288 -10.41 -23.58 -13.83
C GLN A 288 -11.15 -22.26 -14.06
N VAL A 289 -10.59 -21.36 -14.88
CA VAL A 289 -11.22 -20.10 -15.26
C VAL A 289 -12.51 -20.37 -16.04
N ALA A 290 -12.47 -21.23 -17.06
CA ALA A 290 -13.66 -21.62 -17.82
C ALA A 290 -14.76 -22.23 -16.93
N ALA A 291 -14.37 -23.07 -15.95
CA ALA A 291 -15.32 -23.63 -14.99
C ALA A 291 -15.93 -22.56 -14.05
N ALA A 292 -15.15 -21.55 -13.66
CA ALA A 292 -15.64 -20.44 -12.84
C ALA A 292 -16.62 -19.54 -13.62
N GLU A 293 -16.30 -19.21 -14.88
CA GLU A 293 -17.17 -18.44 -15.78
C GLU A 293 -18.51 -19.15 -16.03
N ALA A 294 -18.47 -20.47 -16.23
CA ALA A 294 -19.68 -21.28 -16.37
C ALA A 294 -20.57 -21.23 -15.11
N ARG A 295 -19.97 -21.31 -13.92
CA ARG A 295 -20.71 -21.18 -12.64
C ARG A 295 -21.29 -19.79 -12.45
N PHE A 296 -20.54 -18.75 -12.79
CA PHE A 296 -21.00 -17.36 -12.71
C PHE A 296 -22.19 -17.11 -13.64
N THR A 297 -22.09 -17.58 -14.89
CA THR A 297 -23.18 -17.47 -15.88
C THR A 297 -24.44 -18.20 -15.42
N LEU A 298 -24.31 -19.39 -14.83
CA LEU A 298 -25.41 -20.13 -14.22
C LEU A 298 -26.04 -19.37 -13.04
N GLY A 299 -25.21 -18.71 -12.22
CA GLY A 299 -25.64 -17.85 -11.11
C GLY A 299 -26.51 -16.69 -11.60
N LEU A 300 -26.04 -15.95 -12.61
CA LEU A 300 -26.79 -14.85 -13.21
C LEU A 300 -28.13 -15.31 -13.82
N ALA A 301 -28.15 -16.47 -14.47
CA ALA A 301 -29.39 -17.03 -15.01
C ALA A 301 -30.42 -17.35 -13.92
N ARG A 302 -29.97 -17.90 -12.78
CA ARG A 302 -30.84 -18.17 -11.61
C ARG A 302 -31.39 -16.88 -11.00
N GLU A 303 -30.54 -15.87 -10.84
CA GLU A 303 -30.94 -14.58 -10.28
C GLU A 303 -31.98 -13.88 -11.17
N ARG A 304 -31.77 -13.88 -12.49
CA ARG A 304 -32.77 -13.37 -13.45
C ARG A 304 -34.11 -14.11 -13.34
N GLY A 305 -34.06 -15.44 -13.19
CA GLY A 305 -35.26 -16.25 -12.95
C GLY A 305 -36.00 -15.86 -11.66
N GLN A 306 -35.27 -15.67 -10.56
CA GLN A 306 -35.83 -15.24 -9.28
C GLN A 306 -36.44 -13.84 -9.36
N ARG A 307 -35.75 -12.90 -10.03
CA ARG A 307 -36.25 -11.54 -10.25
C ARG A 307 -37.54 -11.53 -11.07
N THR A 308 -37.59 -12.31 -12.15
CA THR A 308 -38.81 -12.45 -12.97
C THR A 308 -39.97 -13.02 -12.15
N ALA A 309 -39.71 -14.01 -11.29
CA ALA A 309 -40.72 -14.56 -10.38
C ALA A 309 -41.22 -13.54 -9.34
N ALA A 310 -40.32 -12.71 -8.81
CA ALA A 310 -40.68 -11.62 -7.89
C ALA A 310 -41.52 -10.55 -8.61
N GLU A 311 -41.13 -10.12 -9.80
CA GLU A 311 -41.87 -9.14 -10.62
C GLU A 311 -43.29 -9.62 -10.96
N ASN A 312 -43.44 -10.91 -11.31
CA ASN A 312 -44.76 -11.54 -11.51
C ASN A 312 -45.60 -11.56 -10.22
N SER A 313 -44.98 -11.74 -9.07
CA SER A 313 -45.66 -11.75 -7.77
C SER A 313 -46.15 -10.36 -7.38
N VAL A 314 -45.32 -9.33 -7.59
CA VAL A 314 -45.68 -7.91 -7.40
C VAL A 314 -46.85 -7.53 -8.32
N THR A 315 -46.79 -7.94 -9.59
CA THR A 315 -47.87 -7.66 -10.56
C THR A 315 -49.19 -8.30 -10.12
N ARG A 316 -49.15 -9.54 -9.60
CA ARG A 316 -50.34 -10.22 -9.06
C ARG A 316 -50.91 -9.51 -7.84
N LEU A 317 -50.06 -9.08 -6.91
CA LEU A 317 -50.47 -8.33 -5.72
C LEU A 317 -51.11 -6.98 -6.11
N ALA A 318 -50.52 -6.26 -7.07
CA ALA A 318 -51.08 -5.02 -7.58
C ALA A 318 -52.49 -5.21 -8.17
N ALA A 319 -52.72 -6.31 -8.91
CA ALA A 319 -54.05 -6.64 -9.42
C ALA A 319 -55.06 -6.94 -8.31
N GLN A 320 -54.65 -7.66 -7.25
CA GLN A 320 -55.49 -7.94 -6.08
C GLN A 320 -55.84 -6.67 -5.31
N ILE A 321 -54.90 -5.75 -5.13
CA ILE A 321 -55.14 -4.44 -4.50
C ILE A 321 -56.17 -3.65 -5.31
N ALA A 322 -56.01 -3.59 -6.64
CA ALA A 322 -56.96 -2.89 -7.51
C ALA A 322 -58.38 -3.50 -7.46
N GLU A 323 -58.49 -4.83 -7.31
CA GLU A 323 -59.78 -5.50 -7.12
C GLU A 323 -60.39 -5.16 -5.76
N PHE A 324 -59.59 -5.15 -4.70
CA PHE A 324 -60.03 -4.76 -3.36
C PHE A 324 -60.52 -3.31 -3.31
N GLU A 325 -59.81 -2.38 -3.95
CA GLU A 325 -60.22 -0.97 -4.07
C GLU A 325 -61.58 -0.83 -4.76
N LYS A 326 -61.83 -1.61 -5.82
CA LYS A 326 -63.15 -1.63 -6.50
C LYS A 326 -64.26 -2.12 -5.56
N LEU A 327 -64.01 -3.18 -4.79
CA LEU A 327 -64.98 -3.69 -3.81
C LEU A 327 -65.25 -2.66 -2.72
N LEU A 328 -64.21 -1.99 -2.23
CA LEU A 328 -64.31 -0.98 -1.19
C LEU A 328 -65.12 0.25 -1.68
N ALA A 329 -64.88 0.70 -2.91
CA ALA A 329 -65.67 1.75 -3.55
C ALA A 329 -67.16 1.35 -3.70
N ALA A 330 -67.44 0.09 -4.05
CA ALA A 330 -68.82 -0.41 -4.15
C ALA A 330 -69.52 -0.44 -2.77
N VAL A 331 -68.81 -0.81 -1.71
CA VAL A 331 -69.34 -0.77 -0.33
C VAL A 331 -69.64 0.65 0.12
N ILE A 332 -68.72 1.60 -0.11
CA ILE A 332 -68.92 3.02 0.23
C ILE A 332 -70.15 3.58 -0.49
N THR A 333 -70.31 3.26 -1.78
CA THR A 333 -71.46 3.71 -2.57
C THR A 333 -72.78 3.19 -1.99
N ARG A 334 -72.85 1.91 -1.60
CA ARG A 334 -74.03 1.31 -0.97
C ARG A 334 -74.37 1.92 0.39
N GLN A 335 -73.36 2.28 1.19
CA GLN A 335 -73.58 2.95 2.48
C GLN A 335 -74.06 4.41 2.31
N GLY A 336 -73.59 5.10 1.28
CA GLY A 336 -74.06 6.44 0.92
C GLY A 336 -75.53 6.48 0.49
N ASP A 337 -76.00 5.45 -0.21
CA ASP A 337 -77.41 5.33 -0.62
C ASP A 337 -78.34 4.92 0.54
N ALA A 338 -77.82 4.19 1.54
CA ALA A 338 -78.57 3.85 2.76
C ALA A 338 -78.66 5.00 3.77
N GLY A 339 -77.84 6.05 3.64
CA GLY A 339 -77.77 7.19 4.55
C GLY A 339 -78.65 8.40 4.19
N LYS A 340 -79.48 8.32 3.14
CA LYS A 340 -80.33 9.45 2.70
C LYS A 340 -81.61 9.67 3.53
N ASP A 341 -81.89 8.84 4.53
CA ASP A 341 -82.96 9.05 5.50
C ASP A 341 -82.41 9.35 6.90
N THR A 342 -81.66 10.43 7.07
CA THR A 342 -81.54 11.13 8.37
C THR A 342 -80.94 12.52 8.19
N LYS A 343 -81.81 13.52 8.02
CA LYS A 343 -81.48 14.93 8.26
C LYS A 343 -81.24 15.13 9.76
N THR A 344 -80.04 15.55 10.15
CA THR A 344 -79.91 16.61 11.17
C THR A 344 -78.57 17.33 11.08
N GLN A 345 -78.67 18.65 11.22
CA GLN A 345 -77.61 19.66 11.25
C GLN A 345 -76.53 19.37 12.29
N SER A 346 -75.27 19.71 11.99
CA SER A 346 -74.48 20.60 12.85
C SER A 346 -73.20 21.06 12.14
N THR A 347 -72.76 22.23 12.53
CA THR A 347 -71.93 23.21 11.83
C THR A 347 -70.46 23.20 12.23
N ASN A 348 -69.66 23.83 11.35
CA ASN A 348 -68.39 24.55 11.58
C ASN A 348 -67.05 23.77 11.57
N GLY A 349 -66.20 24.17 10.62
CA GLY A 349 -64.99 24.89 11.03
C GLY A 349 -63.66 24.41 10.46
N HIS A 350 -63.05 25.32 9.70
CA HIS A 350 -61.61 25.59 9.58
C HIS A 350 -60.79 25.02 8.41
N THR A 351 -60.05 25.98 7.89
CA THR A 351 -59.22 26.09 6.70
C THR A 351 -57.78 25.66 6.95
N SER A 352 -57.12 25.06 5.96
CA SER A 352 -55.76 25.47 5.55
C SER A 352 -55.36 24.82 4.22
N LYS A 353 -54.91 25.68 3.30
CA LYS A 353 -54.32 25.37 2.00
C LYS A 353 -52.90 24.85 2.19
N GLU A 354 -52.54 23.78 1.47
CA GLU A 354 -51.14 23.52 1.12
C GLU A 354 -51.03 23.38 -0.41
N SER A 355 -50.11 24.15 -0.99
CA SER A 355 -49.70 24.03 -2.39
C SER A 355 -48.47 23.12 -2.47
N PRO A 356 -48.36 22.20 -3.45
CA PRO A 356 -47.17 21.38 -3.60
C PRO A 356 -46.08 22.14 -4.37
N THR A 357 -44.94 22.35 -3.70
CA THR A 357 -43.69 22.83 -4.29
C THR A 357 -43.02 21.78 -5.18
N ASN A 358 -42.40 22.28 -6.26
CA ASN A 358 -41.64 21.58 -7.29
C ASN A 358 -40.82 20.36 -6.83
N GLY A 359 -40.94 19.28 -7.62
CA GLY A 359 -40.23 18.02 -7.41
C GLY A 359 -38.75 18.11 -7.75
N THR A 360 -37.92 18.10 -6.71
CA THR A 360 -36.51 17.68 -6.79
C THR A 360 -36.48 16.16 -6.96
N ILE A 361 -35.86 15.66 -8.04
CA ILE A 361 -35.71 14.23 -8.30
C ILE A 361 -34.82 13.64 -7.20
N LYS A 362 -35.40 12.81 -6.32
CA LYS A 362 -34.66 12.10 -5.27
C LYS A 362 -34.02 10.84 -5.85
N PRO A 363 -32.77 10.52 -5.49
CA PRO A 363 -32.19 9.22 -5.80
C PRO A 363 -32.97 8.09 -5.09
N PRO A 364 -33.07 6.88 -5.69
CA PRO A 364 -33.84 5.77 -5.14
C PRO A 364 -33.42 5.34 -3.72
N TRP A 365 -32.16 5.56 -3.35
CA TRP A 365 -31.58 5.22 -2.06
C TRP A 365 -31.90 6.21 -0.93
N TRP A 366 -32.57 7.33 -1.24
CA TRP A 366 -32.89 8.41 -0.29
C TRP A 366 -34.03 8.05 0.71
N HIS A 367 -34.67 6.90 0.52
CA HIS A 367 -35.82 6.45 1.33
C HIS A 367 -35.48 5.46 2.45
N ASP A 368 -34.22 5.05 2.58
CA ASP A 368 -33.83 4.04 3.56
C ASP A 368 -33.74 4.60 4.99
N ASP A 369 -34.40 3.90 5.92
CA ASP A 369 -34.40 4.14 7.37
C ASP A 369 -33.02 4.03 8.04
N ILE A 370 -31.98 3.72 7.26
CA ILE A 370 -30.60 3.48 7.71
C ILE A 370 -29.87 4.80 8.08
N PHE A 371 -30.40 5.94 7.67
CA PHE A 371 -29.78 7.28 7.84
C PHE A 371 -30.43 8.13 8.94
N ARG A 372 -31.11 7.56 9.93
CA ARG A 372 -31.93 8.32 10.92
C ARG A 372 -31.18 9.46 11.65
N GLY A 373 -29.86 9.38 11.82
CA GLY A 373 -29.05 10.47 12.41
C GLY A 373 -28.49 11.43 11.36
N GLU A 374 -28.05 10.91 10.22
CA GLU A 374 -27.40 11.65 9.14
C GLU A 374 -28.39 12.47 8.29
N ARG A 375 -29.66 12.05 8.26
CA ARG A 375 -30.67 12.58 7.33
C ARG A 375 -30.90 14.08 7.47
N ARG A 376 -30.92 14.61 8.69
CA ARG A 376 -31.08 16.06 8.92
C ARG A 376 -29.92 16.87 8.36
N VAL A 377 -28.71 16.34 8.46
CA VAL A 377 -27.49 16.96 7.90
C VAL A 377 -27.50 16.88 6.37
N LEU A 378 -27.84 15.72 5.81
CA LEU A 378 -27.88 15.52 4.36
C LEU A 378 -29.01 16.30 3.69
N ASP A 379 -30.18 16.43 4.31
CA ASP A 379 -31.29 17.24 3.79
C ASP A 379 -30.88 18.73 3.78
N ALA A 380 -30.26 19.25 4.83
CA ALA A 380 -29.75 20.63 4.84
C ALA A 380 -28.70 20.88 3.73
N LEU A 381 -27.72 19.99 3.60
CA LEU A 381 -26.63 20.13 2.62
C LEU A 381 -27.10 19.99 1.17
N PHE A 382 -27.89 18.95 0.87
CA PHE A 382 -28.18 18.56 -0.52
C PHE A 382 -29.57 18.95 -1.00
N LYS A 383 -30.56 19.04 -0.11
CA LYS A 383 -31.93 19.43 -0.48
C LYS A 383 -32.13 20.95 -0.37
N GLU A 384 -31.59 21.55 0.68
CA GLU A 384 -31.67 22.99 0.92
C GLU A 384 -30.48 23.75 0.32
N GLY A 385 -29.42 23.04 -0.10
CA GLY A 385 -28.24 23.62 -0.74
C GLY A 385 -27.38 24.46 0.21
N ILE A 386 -27.45 24.17 1.50
CA ILE A 386 -26.82 24.96 2.56
C ILE A 386 -25.36 24.50 2.74
N GLY A 387 -24.43 25.44 2.92
CA GLY A 387 -23.03 25.13 3.20
C GLY A 387 -22.84 24.41 4.55
N VAL A 388 -21.66 23.80 4.76
CA VAL A 388 -21.34 23.03 5.98
C VAL A 388 -21.45 23.87 7.26
N ASP A 389 -20.95 25.11 7.23
CA ASP A 389 -20.98 26.02 8.38
C ASP A 389 -22.40 26.49 8.72
N ALA A 390 -23.22 26.78 7.69
CA ALA A 390 -24.61 27.16 7.88
C ALA A 390 -25.47 25.97 8.34
N THR A 391 -25.16 24.75 7.89
CA THR A 391 -25.77 23.51 8.39
C THR A 391 -25.41 23.25 9.86
N SER A 392 -24.16 23.51 10.24
CA SER A 392 -23.69 23.44 11.63
C SER A 392 -24.47 24.39 12.54
N GLN A 393 -24.65 25.64 12.11
CA GLN A 393 -25.43 26.64 12.84
C GLN A 393 -26.92 26.28 12.91
N GLN A 394 -27.54 25.88 11.80
CA GLN A 394 -28.96 25.53 11.72
C GLN A 394 -29.32 24.33 12.60
N LEU A 395 -28.41 23.35 12.72
CA LEU A 395 -28.65 22.12 13.46
C LEU A 395 -28.08 22.14 14.90
N GLY A 396 -27.40 23.22 15.30
CA GLY A 396 -26.75 23.31 16.60
C GLY A 396 -25.66 22.26 16.82
N LEU A 397 -24.95 21.88 15.75
CA LEU A 397 -23.91 20.84 15.77
C LEU A 397 -22.53 21.47 15.56
N PRO A 398 -21.46 20.98 16.20
CA PRO A 398 -20.10 21.36 15.83
C PRO A 398 -19.80 21.00 14.37
N VAL A 399 -19.04 21.84 13.65
CA VAL A 399 -18.66 21.62 12.24
C VAL A 399 -18.03 20.24 12.03
N GLY A 400 -17.15 19.80 12.94
CA GLY A 400 -16.55 18.46 12.87
C GLY A 400 -17.59 17.34 12.90
N ARG A 401 -18.69 17.51 13.67
CA ARG A 401 -19.76 16.53 13.77
C ARG A 401 -20.64 16.47 12.53
N VAL A 402 -20.75 17.59 11.78
CA VAL A 402 -21.36 17.62 10.44
C VAL A 402 -20.52 16.78 9.47
N GLY A 403 -19.19 16.92 9.53
CA GLY A 403 -18.25 16.10 8.75
C GLY A 403 -18.34 14.59 9.06
N ASP A 404 -18.48 14.23 10.34
CA ASP A 404 -18.67 12.85 10.77
C ASP A 404 -19.95 12.23 10.17
N PHE A 405 -21.05 12.99 10.14
CA PHE A 405 -22.31 12.52 9.56
C PHE A 405 -22.24 12.36 8.03
N ILE A 406 -21.54 13.27 7.33
CA ILE A 406 -21.28 13.12 5.88
C ILE A 406 -20.46 11.85 5.62
N SER A 407 -19.39 11.65 6.38
CA SER A 407 -18.50 10.49 6.25
C SER A 407 -19.25 9.18 6.53
N ALA A 408 -20.03 9.13 7.61
CA ALA A 408 -20.88 7.99 7.94
C ALA A 408 -21.90 7.68 6.85
N ALA A 409 -22.49 8.71 6.23
CA ALA A 409 -23.44 8.56 5.14
C ALA A 409 -22.79 7.97 3.88
N LEU A 410 -21.62 8.46 3.47
CA LEU A 410 -20.87 7.95 2.32
C LEU A 410 -20.43 6.49 2.53
N ILE A 411 -20.01 6.13 3.75
CA ILE A 411 -19.68 4.75 4.11
C ILE A 411 -20.92 3.86 3.99
N LYS A 412 -22.08 4.29 4.52
CA LYS A 412 -23.35 3.55 4.38
C LYS A 412 -23.76 3.40 2.92
N GLN A 413 -23.64 4.45 2.10
CA GLN A 413 -23.94 4.42 0.68
C GLN A 413 -23.03 3.45 -0.08
N SER A 414 -21.72 3.47 0.16
CA SER A 414 -20.79 2.52 -0.49
C SER A 414 -21.10 1.06 -0.14
N ARG A 415 -21.53 0.79 1.10
CA ARG A 415 -21.98 -0.54 1.53
C ARG A 415 -23.27 -0.96 0.85
N LEU A 416 -24.21 -0.05 0.64
CA LEU A 416 -25.44 -0.30 -0.10
C LEU A 416 -25.14 -0.61 -1.57
N MET A 417 -24.30 0.20 -2.22
CA MET A 417 -23.89 -0.01 -3.61
C MET A 417 -23.21 -1.37 -3.82
N ARG A 418 -22.38 -1.82 -2.86
CA ARG A 418 -21.75 -3.16 -2.89
C ARG A 418 -22.70 -4.32 -2.62
N ARG A 419 -23.90 -4.07 -2.09
CA ARG A 419 -24.93 -5.10 -1.89
C ARG A 419 -25.87 -5.22 -3.08
N THR A 420 -25.99 -4.16 -3.87
CA THR A 420 -26.87 -4.08 -5.05
C THR A 420 -26.14 -4.31 -6.38
N ALA A 421 -24.80 -4.33 -6.37
CA ALA A 421 -23.92 -4.71 -7.48
C ALA A 421 -23.40 -6.13 -7.25
#